data_AF-A0A957BWF0-F1
#
_entry.id   AF-A0A957BWF0-F1
#
_cell.length_a   1.000
_cell.length_b   1.000
_cell.length_c   1.000
_cell.angle_alpha   90.00
_cell.angle_beta   90.00
_cell.angle_gamma   90.00
#
_symmetry.space_group_name_H-M   'P 1'
#
loop_
_entity.id
_entity.type
_entity.pdbx_description
1 polymer ?
#
loop_
_entity_poly.entity_id
_entity_poly.type
_entity_poly.pdbx_seq_one_letter_code
_entity_poly.pdbx_strand_id
1 'polypeptide(L)'
;ASHNPPEWQGIKFNPRQGYPAPTKLTDVIASRASFRQLMNTPIERQDTVAAEAAGTFQQFDPRNLYLDYVRNSGKPGANNRRLSINLDNIKQYFSGKKLILDPMYGSGEGYLTKILGELGIPHTSLHDERDEDLGKQTETVRGIPHLEYANPEPDFIQPLVDAVIAEGADLGLGLDTDADRFGVVDRGGKYIRPNQILAMLTRYLGIERGEQGRVIITQTGLPMIDAIAGKMTGNDAYRPPAGTIPAYISHPFYYRRLGSETSIAFTNTWVVPVGIKYIIDVARVPMGVTDPRKAYDTLSDAQMPAEWMDTILIGGEESSGLTTRGHVPDKDGIWADLLILDMLAYYGLKSPSGQTSLSDIWRETTEMEGAWKTYGNRIDLDTTTETKEGLLNYFLDVFKNWPEDGTLPTIAGLEVYYLGGTRYDFVEIFLQDEQYGKRHFLRVRSSGTEPITRVYVESADEAIAQRMLDAVLAQLDVLNIRIIGEAYSIDRLADVLSNTHSSPAAHKAAADLMAAKGWPKSAVIEALKLRIPHVESRNVKVVHEWLHFLEQ
;
A
#
# COMPACT_ATOMS: atom_id res chain seq x y z
N ALA A 1 -6.82 -8.02 -12.37
CA ALA A 1 -7.20 -6.59 -12.35
C ALA A 1 -6.43 -5.91 -11.22
N SER A 2 -5.16 -5.58 -11.45
CA SER A 2 -4.14 -5.55 -10.38
C SER A 2 -4.22 -6.86 -9.56
N HIS A 3 -3.96 -6.83 -8.27
CA HIS A 3 -3.99 -7.96 -7.35
C HIS A 3 -5.36 -8.66 -7.12
N ASN A 4 -6.47 -8.19 -7.72
CA ASN A 4 -7.76 -8.86 -7.56
C ASN A 4 -7.79 -10.28 -8.15
N PRO A 5 -8.63 -11.19 -7.63
CA PRO A 5 -8.76 -12.57 -8.12
C PRO A 5 -9.14 -12.69 -9.61
N PRO A 6 -8.91 -13.86 -10.26
CA PRO A 6 -9.16 -14.10 -11.69
C PRO A 6 -10.57 -13.73 -12.18
N GLU A 7 -11.60 -13.94 -11.35
CA GLU A 7 -12.98 -13.63 -11.69
C GLU A 7 -13.27 -12.13 -11.83
N TRP A 8 -12.34 -11.26 -11.38
CA TRP A 8 -12.46 -9.81 -11.48
C TRP A 8 -11.74 -9.25 -12.71
N GLN A 9 -12.46 -8.39 -13.44
CA GLN A 9 -11.93 -7.66 -14.60
C GLN A 9 -11.81 -6.17 -14.26
N GLY A 10 -10.83 -5.49 -14.86
CA GLY A 10 -10.57 -4.07 -14.60
C GLY A 10 -10.08 -3.34 -15.84
N ILE A 11 -10.56 -2.11 -16.05
CA ILE A 11 -10.12 -1.22 -17.12
C ILE A 11 -9.71 0.10 -16.48
N LYS A 12 -8.44 0.48 -16.67
CA LYS A 12 -7.88 1.76 -16.24
C LYS A 12 -7.65 2.66 -17.45
N PHE A 13 -7.80 3.97 -17.27
CA PHE A 13 -7.53 4.96 -18.31
C PHE A 13 -6.46 5.93 -17.81
N ASN A 14 -5.38 6.06 -18.59
CA ASN A 14 -4.34 7.06 -18.38
C ASN A 14 -4.40 8.02 -19.59
N PRO A 15 -4.47 9.36 -19.37
CA PRO A 15 -4.45 10.34 -20.45
C PRO A 15 -3.04 10.43 -21.05
N ARG A 16 -2.86 11.31 -22.03
CA ARG A 16 -1.61 11.47 -22.81
C ARG A 16 -0.36 11.62 -21.94
N GLN A 17 -0.48 12.27 -20.78
CA GLN A 17 0.61 12.52 -19.85
C GLN A 17 1.00 11.28 -19.02
N GLY A 18 0.26 10.17 -19.13
CA GLY A 18 0.59 8.88 -18.55
C GLY A 18 0.15 8.65 -17.11
N TYR A 19 -0.29 9.68 -16.39
CA TYR A 19 -0.75 9.55 -14.99
C TYR A 19 -2.17 8.94 -14.90
N PRO A 20 -2.61 8.39 -13.76
CA PRO A 20 -3.98 7.90 -13.65
C PRO A 20 -5.01 9.01 -13.85
N ALA A 21 -6.06 8.77 -14.64
CA ALA A 21 -7.04 9.80 -14.93
C ALA A 21 -7.64 10.43 -13.66
N PRO A 22 -7.78 11.77 -13.62
CA PRO A 22 -8.33 12.46 -12.46
C PRO A 22 -9.84 12.20 -12.37
N THR A 23 -10.40 12.30 -11.16
CA THR A 23 -11.82 12.00 -10.88
C THR A 23 -12.79 12.68 -11.85
N LYS A 24 -12.57 13.96 -12.17
CA LYS A 24 -13.40 14.70 -13.13
C LYS A 24 -13.47 14.04 -14.51
N LEU A 25 -12.39 13.41 -14.96
CA LEU A 25 -12.35 12.71 -16.25
C LEU A 25 -12.99 11.32 -16.15
N THR A 26 -12.70 10.58 -15.07
CA THR A 26 -13.30 9.25 -14.86
C THR A 26 -14.82 9.33 -14.70
N ASP A 27 -15.35 10.37 -14.04
CA ASP A 27 -16.80 10.60 -13.89
C ASP A 27 -17.48 10.82 -15.24
N VAL A 28 -16.84 11.55 -16.15
CA VAL A 28 -17.34 11.78 -17.51
C VAL A 28 -17.35 10.47 -18.30
N ILE A 29 -16.26 9.69 -18.24
CA ILE A 29 -16.15 8.38 -18.91
C ILE A 29 -17.23 7.44 -18.39
N ALA A 30 -17.36 7.31 -17.06
CA ALA A 30 -18.35 6.46 -16.41
C ALA A 30 -19.79 6.87 -16.78
N SER A 31 -20.13 8.15 -16.66
CA SER A 31 -21.45 8.67 -17.02
C SER A 31 -21.79 8.40 -18.49
N ARG A 32 -20.82 8.56 -19.39
CA ARG A 32 -21.01 8.32 -20.83
C ARG A 32 -21.18 6.83 -21.13
N ALA A 33 -20.40 5.96 -20.49
CA ALA A 33 -20.53 4.52 -20.64
C ALA A 33 -21.91 4.04 -20.17
N SER A 34 -22.34 4.45 -18.97
CA SER A 34 -23.66 4.13 -18.42
C SER A 34 -24.79 4.61 -19.32
N PHE A 35 -24.70 5.83 -19.86
CA PHE A 35 -25.70 6.34 -20.79
C PHE A 35 -25.77 5.52 -22.08
N ARG A 36 -24.62 5.16 -22.68
CA ARG A 36 -24.61 4.33 -23.90
C ARG A 36 -25.18 2.94 -23.66
N GLN A 37 -24.90 2.34 -22.50
CA GLN A 37 -25.47 1.05 -22.10
C GLN A 37 -26.99 1.16 -21.95
N LEU A 38 -27.49 2.17 -21.23
CA LEU A 38 -28.93 2.39 -21.03
C LEU A 38 -29.67 2.59 -22.36
N MET A 39 -29.07 3.32 -23.29
CA MET A 39 -29.63 3.57 -24.61
C MET A 39 -29.43 2.42 -25.59
N ASN A 40 -28.79 1.32 -25.17
CA ASN A 40 -28.37 0.21 -26.03
C ASN A 40 -27.68 0.70 -27.31
N THR A 41 -26.80 1.70 -27.17
CA THR A 41 -26.15 2.35 -28.31
C THR A 41 -25.21 1.34 -28.97
N PRO A 42 -25.31 1.13 -30.30
CA PRO A 42 -24.37 0.27 -31.01
C PRO A 42 -22.91 0.68 -30.76
N ILE A 43 -22.05 -0.30 -30.56
CA ILE A 43 -20.61 -0.12 -30.43
C ILE A 43 -20.00 -0.44 -31.78
N GLU A 44 -19.29 0.53 -32.35
CA GLU A 44 -18.51 0.32 -33.57
C GLU A 44 -17.40 -0.69 -33.29
N ARG A 45 -17.27 -1.68 -34.17
CA ARG A 45 -16.27 -2.73 -34.09
C ARG A 45 -15.49 -2.72 -35.40
N GLN A 46 -14.18 -2.83 -35.30
CA GLN A 46 -13.31 -3.00 -36.44
C GLN A 46 -12.61 -4.34 -36.33
N ASP A 47 -12.47 -5.04 -37.45
CA ASP A 47 -11.65 -6.22 -37.56
C ASP A 47 -10.16 -5.84 -37.38
N THR A 48 -9.42 -6.62 -36.60
CA THR A 48 -8.03 -6.29 -36.26
C THR A 48 -7.09 -6.35 -37.47
N VAL A 49 -7.35 -7.25 -38.43
CA VAL A 49 -6.55 -7.36 -39.66
C VAL A 49 -6.80 -6.15 -40.55
N ALA A 50 -8.06 -5.74 -40.70
CA ALA A 50 -8.42 -4.54 -41.44
C ALA A 50 -7.87 -3.26 -40.78
N ALA A 51 -7.89 -3.19 -39.44
CA ALA A 51 -7.32 -2.08 -38.68
C ALA A 51 -5.80 -2.00 -38.84
N GLU A 52 -5.11 -3.14 -38.81
CA GLU A 52 -3.67 -3.22 -39.03
C GLU A 52 -3.30 -2.79 -40.46
N ALA A 53 -4.03 -3.28 -41.48
CA ALA A 53 -3.84 -2.88 -42.87
C ALA A 53 -4.11 -1.38 -43.10
N ALA A 54 -5.04 -0.79 -42.34
CA ALA A 54 -5.34 0.64 -42.37
C ALA A 54 -4.36 1.49 -41.52
N GLY A 55 -3.46 0.87 -40.77
CA GLY A 55 -2.53 1.55 -39.86
C GLY A 55 -3.17 2.15 -38.60
N THR A 56 -4.39 1.74 -38.24
CA THR A 56 -5.09 2.17 -37.02
C THR A 56 -4.89 1.23 -35.84
N PHE A 57 -4.32 0.05 -36.06
CA PHE A 57 -3.88 -0.90 -35.05
C PHE A 57 -2.43 -1.31 -35.31
N GLN A 58 -1.61 -1.35 -34.27
CA GLN A 58 -0.19 -1.74 -34.37
C GLN A 58 0.18 -2.64 -33.19
N GLN A 59 0.82 -3.76 -33.48
CA GLN A 59 1.49 -4.58 -32.47
C GLN A 59 2.92 -4.08 -32.22
N PHE A 60 3.37 -4.13 -30.97
CA PHE A 60 4.72 -3.78 -30.60
C PHE A 60 5.18 -4.63 -29.40
N ASP A 61 6.49 -4.71 -29.20
CA ASP A 61 7.09 -5.37 -28.04
C ASP A 61 7.37 -4.32 -26.94
N PRO A 62 6.55 -4.26 -25.87
CA PRO A 62 6.74 -3.29 -24.80
C PRO A 62 7.96 -3.60 -23.94
N ARG A 63 8.42 -4.86 -23.87
CA ARG A 63 9.46 -5.29 -22.95
C ARG A 63 10.79 -4.65 -23.30
N ASN A 64 11.22 -4.77 -24.56
CA ASN A 64 12.48 -4.17 -25.00
C ASN A 64 12.46 -2.64 -24.88
N LEU A 65 11.35 -1.99 -25.25
CA LEU A 65 11.21 -0.54 -25.12
C LEU A 65 11.34 -0.07 -23.67
N TYR A 66 10.69 -0.76 -22.74
CA TYR A 66 10.77 -0.45 -21.31
C TYR A 66 12.16 -0.73 -20.74
N LEU A 67 12.77 -1.87 -21.07
CA LEU A 67 14.12 -2.20 -20.60
C LEU A 67 15.16 -1.18 -21.09
N ASP A 68 15.03 -0.71 -22.33
CA ASP A 68 15.88 0.37 -22.85
C ASP A 68 15.57 1.71 -22.17
N TYR A 69 14.30 1.99 -21.88
CA TYR A 69 13.88 3.16 -21.10
C TYR A 69 14.57 3.18 -19.73
N VAL A 70 14.56 2.05 -19.00
CA VAL A 70 15.21 1.86 -17.70
C VAL A 70 16.73 1.94 -17.81
N ARG A 71 17.35 1.22 -18.76
CA ARG A 71 18.80 1.25 -18.96
C ARG A 71 19.31 2.65 -19.30
N ASN A 72 18.51 3.49 -19.95
CA ASN A 72 18.86 4.87 -20.29
C ASN A 72 18.47 5.89 -19.22
N SER A 73 17.95 5.44 -18.08
CA SER A 73 17.58 6.31 -16.96
C SER A 73 18.81 7.00 -16.37
N GLY A 74 18.82 8.34 -16.35
CA GLY A 74 19.88 9.16 -15.75
C GLY A 74 21.27 9.01 -16.36
N LYS A 75 21.43 8.31 -17.49
CA LYS A 75 22.74 8.11 -18.12
C LYS A 75 23.28 9.40 -18.76
N PRO A 76 24.61 9.64 -18.67
CA PRO A 76 25.24 10.72 -19.43
C PRO A 76 24.90 10.61 -20.93
N GLY A 77 24.38 11.70 -21.51
CA GLY A 77 23.98 11.74 -22.92
C GLY A 77 22.55 11.28 -23.24
N ALA A 78 21.82 10.68 -22.29
CA ALA A 78 20.44 10.18 -22.53
C ALA A 78 19.35 11.28 -22.50
N ASN A 79 19.73 12.56 -22.46
CA ASN A 79 18.86 13.74 -22.46
C ASN A 79 17.62 13.62 -21.56
N ASN A 80 17.76 13.04 -20.37
CA ASN A 80 16.72 12.94 -19.35
C ASN A 80 17.34 13.13 -17.95
N ARG A 81 16.56 13.59 -16.98
CA ARG A 81 17.02 13.81 -15.59
C ARG A 81 16.52 12.73 -14.62
N ARG A 82 16.15 11.56 -15.13
CA ARG A 82 15.70 10.44 -14.30
C ARG A 82 16.82 9.95 -13.38
N LEU A 83 16.48 9.26 -12.31
CA LEU A 83 17.49 8.63 -11.46
C LEU A 83 18.24 7.54 -12.24
N SER A 84 19.56 7.52 -12.14
CA SER A 84 20.37 6.43 -12.68
C SER A 84 20.37 5.21 -11.75
N ILE A 85 20.55 4.02 -12.34
CA ILE A 85 20.78 2.76 -11.65
C ILE A 85 22.21 2.28 -11.95
N ASN A 86 22.96 1.88 -10.93
CA ASN A 86 24.32 1.37 -11.12
C ASN A 86 24.31 -0.15 -11.36
N LEU A 87 24.07 -0.55 -12.61
CA LEU A 87 24.06 -1.95 -13.02
C LEU A 87 25.42 -2.65 -12.81
N ASP A 88 26.53 -1.91 -12.81
CA ASP A 88 27.87 -2.48 -12.56
C ASP A 88 28.03 -2.87 -11.09
N ASN A 89 27.57 -2.02 -10.16
CA ASN A 89 27.54 -2.35 -8.73
C ASN A 89 26.63 -3.55 -8.46
N ILE A 90 25.43 -3.57 -9.07
CA ILE A 90 24.49 -4.69 -8.96
C ILE A 90 25.17 -5.98 -9.44
N LYS A 91 25.76 -5.98 -10.63
CA LYS A 91 26.49 -7.12 -11.17
C LYS A 91 27.62 -7.57 -10.24
N GLN A 92 28.45 -6.65 -9.77
CA GLN A 92 29.58 -6.97 -8.90
C GLN A 92 29.11 -7.62 -7.60
N TYR A 93 28.13 -7.01 -6.93
CA TYR A 93 27.64 -7.46 -5.63
C TYR A 93 26.89 -8.79 -5.70
N PHE A 94 26.09 -9.01 -6.75
CA PHE A 94 25.23 -10.19 -6.88
C PHE A 94 25.83 -11.33 -7.73
N SER A 95 27.05 -11.20 -8.25
CA SER A 95 27.71 -12.21 -9.11
C SER A 95 27.84 -13.62 -8.51
N GLY A 96 27.80 -13.76 -7.18
CA GLY A 96 27.80 -15.03 -6.46
C GLY A 96 26.59 -15.23 -5.55
N LYS A 97 25.53 -14.45 -5.76
CA LYS A 97 24.32 -14.43 -4.93
C LYS A 97 23.15 -15.04 -5.68
N LYS A 98 22.19 -15.59 -4.94
CA LYS A 98 21.00 -16.20 -5.53
C LYS A 98 19.78 -15.33 -5.24
N LEU A 99 19.02 -15.02 -6.29
CA LEU A 99 17.75 -14.28 -6.19
C LEU A 99 16.56 -15.21 -6.50
N ILE A 100 15.44 -15.02 -5.81
CA ILE A 100 14.15 -15.60 -6.18
C ILE A 100 13.23 -14.50 -6.69
N LEU A 101 12.58 -14.71 -7.83
CA LEU A 101 11.66 -13.76 -8.44
C LEU A 101 10.27 -14.40 -8.52
N ASP A 102 9.22 -13.64 -8.25
CA ASP A 102 7.85 -14.12 -8.36
C ASP A 102 6.94 -13.06 -9.00
N PRO A 103 6.81 -13.04 -10.34
CA PRO A 103 5.84 -12.18 -11.01
C PRO A 103 4.37 -12.59 -10.77
N MET A 104 4.09 -13.66 -10.01
CA MET A 104 2.75 -14.11 -9.63
C MET A 104 1.80 -14.28 -10.83
N TYR A 105 2.29 -14.90 -11.92
CA TYR A 105 1.60 -15.06 -13.22
C TYR A 105 1.23 -13.73 -13.92
N GLY A 106 1.81 -12.62 -13.46
CA GLY A 106 1.52 -11.27 -13.91
C GLY A 106 2.26 -10.82 -15.15
N SER A 107 1.89 -9.64 -15.64
CA SER A 107 2.49 -8.99 -16.82
C SER A 107 3.95 -8.54 -16.64
N GLY A 108 4.46 -8.59 -15.40
CA GLY A 108 5.88 -8.40 -15.09
C GLY A 108 6.80 -9.56 -15.50
N GLU A 109 6.24 -10.69 -15.95
CA GLU A 109 6.97 -11.85 -16.46
C GLU A 109 8.08 -11.47 -17.46
N GLY A 110 9.29 -11.98 -17.23
CA GLY A 110 10.40 -11.82 -18.16
C GLY A 110 11.14 -10.47 -18.13
N TYR A 111 10.69 -9.47 -17.36
CA TYR A 111 11.34 -8.15 -17.32
C TYR A 111 12.62 -8.16 -16.49
N LEU A 112 12.49 -8.47 -15.19
CA LEU A 112 13.63 -8.46 -14.26
C LEU A 112 14.61 -9.62 -14.54
N THR A 113 14.10 -10.80 -14.88
CA THR A 113 14.92 -11.97 -15.29
C THR A 113 15.83 -11.65 -16.47
N LYS A 114 15.34 -10.88 -17.46
CA LYS A 114 16.14 -10.46 -18.61
C LYS A 114 17.32 -9.58 -18.20
N ILE A 115 17.10 -8.57 -17.34
CA ILE A 115 18.19 -7.74 -16.82
C ILE A 115 19.19 -8.60 -16.03
N LEU A 116 18.72 -9.41 -15.10
CA LEU A 116 19.57 -10.23 -14.23
C LEU A 116 20.38 -11.27 -15.03
N GLY A 117 19.76 -11.90 -16.04
CA GLY A 117 20.43 -12.83 -16.95
C GLY A 117 21.54 -12.18 -17.76
N GLU A 118 21.32 -10.97 -18.29
CA GLU A 118 22.36 -10.19 -18.98
C GLU A 118 23.53 -9.78 -18.06
N LEU A 119 23.24 -9.52 -16.78
CA LEU A 119 24.28 -9.25 -15.77
C LEU A 119 24.99 -10.52 -15.30
N GLY A 120 24.45 -11.71 -15.60
CA GLY A 120 24.98 -13.00 -15.16
C GLY A 120 24.68 -13.31 -13.69
N ILE A 121 23.60 -12.76 -13.14
CA ILE A 121 23.20 -12.96 -11.75
C ILE A 121 22.36 -14.25 -11.63
N PRO A 122 22.75 -15.21 -10.78
CA PRO A 122 21.97 -16.41 -10.53
C PRO A 122 20.58 -16.08 -9.97
N HIS A 123 19.53 -16.57 -10.63
CA HIS A 123 18.16 -16.37 -10.19
C HIS A 123 17.27 -17.58 -10.50
N THR A 124 16.15 -17.67 -9.81
CA THR A 124 15.07 -18.64 -10.04
C THR A 124 13.75 -17.89 -10.02
N SER A 125 12.88 -18.19 -10.98
CA SER A 125 11.56 -17.58 -11.02
C SER A 125 10.48 -18.58 -10.60
N LEU A 126 9.51 -18.10 -9.81
CA LEU A 126 8.26 -18.75 -9.50
C LEU A 126 7.16 -18.12 -10.36
N HIS A 127 6.16 -18.88 -10.79
CA HIS A 127 4.98 -18.34 -11.49
C HIS A 127 5.33 -17.40 -12.68
N ASP A 128 6.41 -17.70 -13.41
CA ASP A 128 6.97 -16.88 -14.51
C ASP A 128 6.51 -17.47 -15.84
N GLU A 129 5.19 -17.63 -15.92
CA GLU A 129 4.46 -18.11 -17.07
C GLU A 129 3.07 -17.48 -17.08
N ARG A 130 2.42 -17.47 -18.25
CA ARG A 130 1.04 -17.01 -18.36
C ARG A 130 0.06 -18.07 -17.88
N ASP A 131 -0.64 -17.79 -16.79
CA ASP A 131 -1.81 -18.54 -16.32
C ASP A 131 -2.90 -17.57 -15.83
N GLU A 132 -4.05 -17.55 -16.52
CA GLU A 132 -5.15 -16.62 -16.23
C GLU A 132 -5.94 -16.98 -14.97
N ASP A 133 -5.81 -18.22 -14.49
CA ASP A 133 -6.48 -18.74 -13.29
C ASP A 133 -5.52 -18.85 -12.09
N LEU A 134 -4.34 -18.25 -12.17
CA LEU A 134 -3.31 -18.25 -11.11
C LEU A 134 -2.92 -19.67 -10.64
N GLY A 135 -2.88 -20.63 -11.55
CA GLY A 135 -2.48 -22.00 -11.27
C GLY A 135 -3.59 -22.91 -10.74
N LYS A 136 -4.83 -22.42 -10.57
CA LYS A 136 -5.96 -23.19 -9.99
C LYS A 136 -6.34 -24.44 -10.78
N GLN A 137 -6.05 -24.50 -12.08
CA GLN A 137 -6.38 -25.65 -12.93
C GLN A 137 -5.37 -26.80 -12.85
N THR A 138 -4.25 -26.62 -12.16
CA THR A 138 -3.17 -27.61 -12.10
C THR A 138 -2.98 -28.14 -10.68
N GLU A 139 -2.78 -29.45 -10.52
CA GLU A 139 -2.31 -30.03 -9.25
C GLU A 139 -0.88 -29.54 -9.00
N THR A 140 -0.73 -28.37 -8.36
CA THR A 140 0.55 -27.74 -7.97
C THR A 140 1.63 -27.74 -9.05
N VAL A 141 1.82 -26.62 -9.76
CA VAL A 141 2.93 -26.49 -10.72
C VAL A 141 4.26 -26.62 -9.96
N ARG A 142 5.04 -27.67 -10.26
CA ARG A 142 6.38 -27.90 -9.68
C ARG A 142 6.42 -27.99 -8.14
N GLY A 143 5.30 -28.36 -7.51
CA GLY A 143 5.18 -28.41 -6.05
C GLY A 143 4.97 -27.04 -5.38
N ILE A 144 4.74 -25.99 -6.19
CA ILE A 144 4.39 -24.64 -5.73
C ILE A 144 2.85 -24.56 -5.70
N PRO A 145 2.24 -24.05 -4.61
CA PRO A 145 0.79 -23.92 -4.51
C PRO A 145 0.24 -22.90 -5.53
N HIS A 146 -1.03 -23.06 -5.90
CA HIS A 146 -1.74 -22.04 -6.66
C HIS A 146 -1.88 -20.76 -5.83
N LEU A 147 -2.09 -19.62 -6.49
CA LEU A 147 -2.29 -18.34 -5.82
C LEU A 147 -3.79 -18.01 -5.77
N GLU A 148 -4.29 -17.69 -4.58
CA GLU A 148 -5.63 -17.11 -4.44
C GLU A 148 -5.65 -15.66 -4.93
N TYR A 149 -4.58 -14.92 -4.61
CA TYR A 149 -4.35 -13.53 -4.99
C TYR A 149 -2.91 -13.37 -5.46
N ALA A 150 -2.72 -12.63 -6.54
CA ALA A 150 -1.41 -12.16 -7.00
C ALA A 150 -1.10 -10.80 -6.34
N ASN A 151 -0.88 -10.83 -5.02
CA ASN A 151 -0.58 -9.67 -4.20
C ASN A 151 0.77 -9.88 -3.47
N PRO A 152 1.79 -9.05 -3.71
CA PRO A 152 3.11 -9.22 -3.09
C PRO A 152 3.17 -8.64 -1.66
N GLU A 153 2.14 -8.92 -0.86
CA GLU A 153 1.97 -8.48 0.53
C GLU A 153 1.84 -9.68 1.48
N PRO A 154 1.95 -9.47 2.81
CA PRO A 154 1.68 -10.54 3.79
C PRO A 154 0.33 -11.23 3.54
N ASP A 155 0.23 -12.48 3.99
CA ASP A 155 -0.82 -13.47 3.67
C ASP A 155 -0.69 -14.13 2.29
N PHE A 156 -0.18 -13.43 1.27
CA PHE A 156 -0.12 -13.95 -0.10
C PHE A 156 1.30 -14.18 -0.63
N ILE A 157 2.31 -13.49 -0.08
CA ILE A 157 3.72 -13.63 -0.48
C ILE A 157 4.42 -14.89 0.07
N GLN A 158 3.70 -15.77 0.78
CA GLN A 158 4.29 -16.93 1.45
C GLN A 158 5.08 -17.88 0.52
N PRO A 159 4.65 -18.18 -0.72
CA PRO A 159 5.43 -19.03 -1.63
C PRO A 159 6.84 -18.47 -1.91
N LEU A 160 6.97 -17.15 -2.06
CA LEU A 160 8.26 -16.49 -2.23
C LEU A 160 9.10 -16.59 -0.95
N VAL A 161 8.49 -16.44 0.22
CA VAL A 161 9.17 -16.63 1.53
C VAL A 161 9.72 -18.04 1.64
N ASP A 162 8.90 -19.04 1.36
CA ASP A 162 9.28 -20.45 1.44
C ASP A 162 10.42 -20.78 0.48
N ALA A 163 10.36 -20.28 -0.75
CA ALA A 163 11.42 -20.46 -1.74
C ALA A 163 12.75 -19.81 -1.32
N VAL A 164 12.71 -18.59 -0.77
CA VAL A 164 13.91 -17.91 -0.25
C VAL A 164 14.58 -18.74 0.86
N ILE A 165 13.78 -19.31 1.78
CA ILE A 165 14.28 -20.17 2.85
C ILE A 165 14.83 -21.48 2.29
N ALA A 166 14.05 -22.18 1.47
CA ALA A 166 14.38 -23.51 0.95
C ALA A 166 15.63 -23.49 0.07
N GLU A 167 15.81 -22.45 -0.73
CA GLU A 167 16.94 -22.33 -1.65
C GLU A 167 18.13 -21.57 -1.06
N GLY A 168 18.02 -21.07 0.18
CA GLY A 168 19.04 -20.27 0.83
C GLY A 168 19.38 -18.99 0.07
N ALA A 169 18.38 -18.38 -0.57
CA ALA A 169 18.56 -17.22 -1.43
C ALA A 169 18.90 -15.95 -0.61
N ASP A 170 19.61 -15.03 -1.26
CA ASP A 170 20.02 -13.75 -0.67
C ASP A 170 18.87 -12.73 -0.63
N LEU A 171 17.92 -12.83 -1.56
CA LEU A 171 16.79 -11.90 -1.70
C LEU A 171 15.68 -12.52 -2.56
N GLY A 172 14.44 -12.26 -2.19
CA GLY A 172 13.22 -12.54 -2.96
C GLY A 172 12.52 -11.26 -3.38
N LEU A 173 12.05 -11.19 -4.62
CA LEU A 173 11.33 -10.05 -5.20
C LEU A 173 10.04 -10.53 -5.88
N GLY A 174 8.90 -9.94 -5.52
CA GLY A 174 7.58 -10.30 -6.04
C GLY A 174 6.85 -9.12 -6.65
N LEU A 175 5.97 -9.37 -7.63
CA LEU A 175 5.17 -8.34 -8.32
C LEU A 175 3.68 -8.73 -8.32
N ASP A 176 2.79 -7.75 -8.43
CA ASP A 176 1.37 -8.02 -8.71
C ASP A 176 1.08 -8.15 -10.22
N THR A 177 -0.17 -8.45 -10.60
CA THR A 177 -0.49 -8.84 -11.99
C THR A 177 -0.22 -7.75 -13.04
N ASP A 178 -0.34 -6.46 -12.70
CA ASP A 178 0.01 -5.33 -13.56
C ASP A 178 1.41 -4.75 -13.28
N ALA A 179 2.18 -5.42 -12.41
CA ALA A 179 3.57 -5.12 -12.06
C ALA A 179 3.81 -3.68 -11.58
N ASP A 180 2.77 -3.03 -11.03
CA ASP A 180 2.86 -1.69 -10.45
C ASP A 180 3.25 -1.74 -8.97
N ARG A 181 3.18 -2.93 -8.34
CA ARG A 181 3.61 -3.18 -6.95
C ARG A 181 4.81 -4.09 -6.87
N PHE A 182 5.51 -4.01 -5.73
CA PHE A 182 6.67 -4.84 -5.40
C PHE A 182 6.57 -5.43 -3.99
N GLY A 183 7.05 -6.65 -3.79
CA GLY A 183 7.19 -7.29 -2.49
C GLY A 183 8.60 -7.79 -2.30
N VAL A 184 9.11 -7.70 -1.07
CA VAL A 184 10.52 -7.95 -0.80
C VAL A 184 10.69 -8.90 0.37
N VAL A 185 11.44 -9.98 0.14
CA VAL A 185 11.80 -10.96 1.16
C VAL A 185 13.32 -10.95 1.30
N ASP A 186 13.80 -10.53 2.45
CA ASP A 186 15.22 -10.53 2.79
C ASP A 186 15.71 -11.97 3.10
N ARG A 187 17.02 -12.16 3.09
CA ARG A 187 17.65 -13.46 3.40
C ARG A 187 17.09 -14.06 4.69
N GLY A 188 16.77 -15.36 4.64
CA GLY A 188 16.17 -16.07 5.77
C GLY A 188 14.65 -15.94 5.85
N GLY A 189 13.99 -15.47 4.78
CA GLY A 189 12.54 -15.45 4.66
C GLY A 189 11.87 -14.27 5.37
N LYS A 190 12.61 -13.20 5.66
CA LYS A 190 12.05 -12.05 6.38
C LYS A 190 11.44 -11.05 5.41
N TYR A 191 10.12 -10.92 5.45
CA TYR A 191 9.42 -9.88 4.70
C TYR A 191 9.83 -8.47 5.16
N ILE A 192 10.08 -7.57 4.20
CA ILE A 192 10.40 -6.17 4.46
C ILE A 192 9.24 -5.30 3.98
N ARG A 193 8.67 -4.50 4.88
CA ARG A 193 7.47 -3.69 4.59
C ARG A 193 7.80 -2.58 3.58
N PRO A 194 6.86 -2.20 2.69
CA PRO A 194 7.07 -1.11 1.71
C PRO A 194 7.50 0.20 2.34
N ASN A 195 6.91 0.52 3.50
CA ASN A 195 7.26 1.69 4.30
C ASN A 195 8.72 1.69 4.80
N GLN A 196 9.27 0.50 5.12
CA GLN A 196 10.69 0.36 5.47
C GLN A 196 11.59 0.55 4.25
N ILE A 197 11.19 -0.01 3.10
CA ILE A 197 11.89 0.18 1.82
C ILE A 197 11.92 1.67 1.45
N LEU A 198 10.79 2.38 1.54
CA LEU A 198 10.70 3.81 1.23
C LEU A 198 11.63 4.66 2.11
N ALA A 199 11.71 4.35 3.41
CA ALA A 199 12.64 5.02 4.32
C ALA A 199 14.12 4.75 3.98
N MET A 200 14.47 3.49 3.69
CA MET A 200 15.83 3.11 3.29
C MET A 200 16.23 3.74 1.94
N LEU A 201 15.31 3.76 0.97
CA LEU A 201 15.53 4.40 -0.33
C LEU A 201 15.63 5.93 -0.19
N THR A 202 14.87 6.56 0.71
CA THR A 202 15.01 7.99 1.00
C THR A 202 16.40 8.31 1.56
N ARG A 203 16.90 7.49 2.50
CA ARG A 203 18.28 7.60 3.01
C ARG A 203 19.29 7.40 1.88
N TYR A 204 19.17 6.32 1.11
CA TYR A 204 20.11 5.97 0.04
C TYR A 204 20.15 7.04 -1.07
N LEU A 205 19.01 7.41 -1.62
CA LEU A 205 18.96 8.37 -2.71
C LEU A 205 19.31 9.78 -2.22
N GLY A 206 18.69 10.24 -1.12
CA GLY A 206 18.81 11.62 -0.68
C GLY A 206 20.10 11.97 0.07
N ILE A 207 20.62 11.02 0.86
CA ILE A 207 21.79 11.27 1.73
C ILE A 207 23.04 10.67 1.13
N GLU A 208 22.99 9.37 0.79
CA GLU A 208 24.18 8.65 0.32
C GLU A 208 24.57 9.03 -1.13
N ARG A 209 23.57 9.17 -2.01
CA ARG A 209 23.77 9.63 -3.40
C ARG A 209 23.70 11.15 -3.55
N GLY A 210 23.21 11.87 -2.54
CA GLY A 210 23.08 13.33 -2.57
C GLY A 210 22.05 13.85 -3.56
N GLU A 211 21.08 13.03 -3.95
CA GLU A 211 20.01 13.40 -4.89
C GLU A 211 19.03 14.38 -4.23
N GLN A 212 18.59 15.41 -4.98
CA GLN A 212 17.65 16.43 -4.48
C GLN A 212 16.27 16.28 -5.11
N GLY A 213 15.20 16.47 -4.36
CA GLY A 213 13.84 16.42 -4.87
C GLY A 213 12.83 16.29 -3.76
N ARG A 214 11.55 16.36 -4.14
CA ARG A 214 10.42 16.20 -3.23
C ARG A 214 10.38 14.76 -2.74
N VAL A 215 10.42 14.57 -1.42
CA VAL A 215 10.12 13.29 -0.77
C VAL A 215 8.64 13.31 -0.40
N ILE A 216 7.89 12.32 -0.89
CA ILE A 216 6.44 12.28 -0.77
C ILE A 216 6.03 10.98 -0.07
N ILE A 217 5.23 11.09 0.98
CA ILE A 217 4.66 9.95 1.70
C ILE A 217 3.13 10.05 1.71
N THR A 218 2.46 8.91 1.81
CA THR A 218 1.02 8.90 2.09
C THR A 218 0.74 9.21 3.55
N GLN A 219 -0.52 9.51 3.89
CA GLN A 219 -0.99 9.71 5.26
C GLN A 219 -0.75 8.49 6.18
N THR A 220 -0.49 7.32 5.60
CA THR A 220 -0.20 6.03 6.25
C THR A 220 1.29 5.63 6.14
N GLY A 221 2.12 6.52 5.58
CA GLY A 221 3.59 6.39 5.55
C GLY A 221 4.24 6.59 6.92
N LEU A 222 5.53 6.22 7.02
CA LEU A 222 6.29 6.34 8.27
C LEU A 222 6.66 7.81 8.56
N PRO A 223 6.28 8.37 9.71
CA PRO A 223 6.63 9.76 10.05
C PRO A 223 8.14 10.01 10.18
N MET A 224 8.95 8.98 10.49
CA MET A 224 10.41 9.11 10.57
C MET A 224 11.07 9.47 9.23
N ILE A 225 10.38 9.28 8.10
CA ILE A 225 10.90 9.69 6.78
C ILE A 225 11.12 11.20 6.74
N ASP A 226 10.35 12.00 7.48
CA ASP A 226 10.58 13.45 7.60
C ASP A 226 11.94 13.77 8.23
N ALA A 227 12.30 13.05 9.29
CA ALA A 227 13.59 13.22 9.95
C ALA A 227 14.75 12.79 9.04
N ILE A 228 14.57 11.71 8.27
CA ILE A 228 15.56 11.25 7.28
C ILE A 228 15.72 12.30 6.16
N ALA A 229 14.61 12.78 5.59
CA ALA A 229 14.62 13.81 4.54
C ALA A 229 15.22 15.14 5.03
N GLY A 230 15.09 15.46 6.31
CA GLY A 230 15.74 16.62 6.94
C GLY A 230 17.27 16.59 6.90
N LYS A 231 17.88 15.40 6.74
CA LYS A 231 19.33 15.23 6.63
C LYS A 231 19.86 15.37 5.20
N MET A 232 18.99 15.51 4.20
CA MET A 232 19.40 15.73 2.81
C MET A 232 20.03 17.11 2.63
N THR A 233 21.23 17.15 2.03
CA THR A 233 21.97 18.40 1.82
C THR A 233 21.47 19.15 0.58
N GLY A 234 21.18 20.44 0.71
CA GLY A 234 20.78 21.30 -0.41
C GLY A 234 19.34 21.07 -0.92
N ASN A 235 18.50 20.36 -0.16
CA ASN A 235 17.13 20.01 -0.58
C ASN A 235 16.06 21.08 -0.25
N ASP A 236 16.45 22.24 0.27
CA ASP A 236 15.52 23.24 0.83
C ASP A 236 14.46 23.70 -0.19
N ALA A 237 14.83 23.84 -1.47
CA ALA A 237 13.92 24.28 -2.53
C ALA A 237 12.79 23.28 -2.86
N TYR A 238 12.95 22.02 -2.44
CA TYR A 238 11.98 20.94 -2.68
C TYR A 238 11.12 20.64 -1.47
N ARG A 239 11.40 21.23 -0.30
CA ARG A 239 10.58 21.03 0.91
C ARG A 239 9.22 21.73 0.78
N PRO A 240 8.19 21.26 1.49
CA PRO A 240 6.99 22.05 1.68
C PRO A 240 7.32 23.41 2.32
N PRO A 241 6.60 24.49 1.97
CA PRO A 241 6.71 25.76 2.69
C PRO A 241 6.50 25.56 4.20
N ALA A 242 7.23 26.32 5.03
CA ALA A 242 7.06 26.24 6.48
C ALA A 242 5.60 26.48 6.90
N GLY A 243 5.06 25.59 7.75
CA GLY A 243 3.66 25.64 8.19
C GLY A 243 2.67 25.00 7.20
N THR A 244 3.14 24.32 6.15
CA THR A 244 2.28 23.55 5.26
C THR A 244 1.61 22.41 6.04
N ILE A 245 0.28 22.33 5.92
CA ILE A 245 -0.50 21.19 6.36
C ILE A 245 -0.90 20.33 5.15
N PRO A 246 -1.03 19.01 5.31
CA PRO A 246 -1.51 18.16 4.23
C PRO A 246 -2.89 18.61 3.73
N ALA A 247 -3.08 18.69 2.41
CA ALA A 247 -4.25 19.32 1.81
C ALA A 247 -5.60 18.72 2.24
N TYR A 248 -5.63 17.41 2.52
CA TYR A 248 -6.86 16.71 2.89
C TYR A 248 -7.41 17.14 4.26
N ILE A 249 -6.58 17.69 5.15
CA ILE A 249 -7.03 18.23 6.45
C ILE A 249 -7.86 19.50 6.28
N SER A 250 -7.60 20.27 5.22
CA SER A 250 -8.37 21.48 4.89
C SER A 250 -9.71 21.17 4.23
N HIS A 251 -10.04 19.90 4.00
CA HIS A 251 -11.29 19.51 3.35
C HIS A 251 -12.49 19.74 4.29
N PRO A 252 -13.65 20.23 3.80
CA PRO A 252 -14.82 20.51 4.64
C PRO A 252 -15.39 19.31 5.44
N PHE A 253 -15.06 18.09 5.02
CA PHE A 253 -15.49 16.85 5.67
C PHE A 253 -14.43 16.25 6.60
N TYR A 254 -13.26 16.90 6.72
CA TYR A 254 -12.24 16.51 7.67
C TYR A 254 -12.54 17.13 9.04
N TYR A 255 -12.67 16.29 10.05
CA TYR A 255 -12.99 16.68 11.42
C TYR A 255 -11.74 16.60 12.28
N ARG A 256 -11.06 17.74 12.48
CA ARG A 256 -10.05 17.86 13.54
C ARG A 256 -10.75 17.91 14.89
N ARG A 257 -10.48 16.92 15.76
CA ARG A 257 -11.09 16.80 17.09
C ARG A 257 -10.17 17.26 18.20
N LEU A 258 -8.88 16.93 18.10
CA LEU A 258 -7.86 17.32 19.06
C LEU A 258 -6.60 17.78 18.33
N GLY A 259 -5.83 18.64 18.98
CA GLY A 259 -4.57 19.18 18.46
C GLY A 259 -4.76 20.33 17.47
N SER A 260 -3.62 20.87 17.01
CA SER A 260 -3.55 22.00 16.09
C SER A 260 -2.96 21.57 14.74
N GLU A 261 -2.96 22.50 13.78
CA GLU A 261 -2.35 22.30 12.46
C GLU A 261 -0.86 21.97 12.53
N THR A 262 -0.18 22.51 13.54
CA THR A 262 1.23 22.21 13.81
C THR A 262 1.48 20.80 14.34
N SER A 263 0.44 20.11 14.85
CA SER A 263 0.57 18.74 15.38
C SER A 263 0.82 17.69 14.28
N ILE A 264 0.55 18.06 13.02
CA ILE A 264 0.64 17.19 11.83
C ILE A 264 1.44 17.83 10.69
N ALA A 265 2.15 18.91 10.98
CA ALA A 265 2.95 19.61 9.99
C ALA A 265 4.27 18.85 9.78
N PHE A 266 4.50 18.39 8.56
CA PHE A 266 5.74 17.79 8.11
C PHE A 266 6.64 18.89 7.53
N THR A 267 7.92 18.86 7.86
CA THR A 267 8.85 19.96 7.50
C THR A 267 9.65 19.65 6.25
N ASN A 268 9.92 18.37 6.00
CA ASN A 268 10.83 17.90 4.97
C ASN A 268 10.12 17.03 3.92
N THR A 269 8.98 16.44 4.28
CA THR A 269 8.19 15.57 3.40
C THR A 269 6.84 16.18 3.03
N TRP A 270 6.43 15.98 1.79
CA TRP A 270 5.07 16.22 1.33
C TRP A 270 4.19 15.04 1.74
N VAL A 271 2.99 15.32 2.27
CA VAL A 271 2.07 14.27 2.73
C VAL A 271 0.77 14.36 1.96
N VAL A 272 0.36 13.22 1.42
CA VAL A 272 -0.81 13.11 0.55
C VAL A 272 -1.73 11.97 1.00
N PRO A 273 -3.00 11.95 0.57
CA PRO A 273 -3.82 10.76 0.73
C PRO A 273 -3.22 9.57 -0.01
N VAL A 274 -3.68 8.37 0.34
CA VAL A 274 -3.30 7.15 -0.37
C VAL A 274 -3.81 7.21 -1.81
N GLY A 275 -2.93 6.88 -2.75
CA GLY A 275 -3.14 6.89 -4.18
C GLY A 275 -2.04 7.65 -4.92
N ILE A 276 -1.33 6.95 -5.80
CA ILE A 276 -0.30 7.51 -6.70
C ILE A 276 -0.71 8.82 -7.39
N LYS A 277 -2.00 9.02 -7.74
CA LYS A 277 -2.49 10.27 -8.33
C LYS A 277 -2.12 11.51 -7.48
N TYR A 278 -2.18 11.39 -6.16
CA TYR A 278 -1.86 12.50 -5.26
C TYR A 278 -0.34 12.72 -5.14
N ILE A 279 0.46 11.66 -5.25
CA ILE A 279 1.92 11.76 -5.36
C ILE A 279 2.30 12.52 -6.63
N ILE A 280 1.65 12.19 -7.76
CA ILE A 280 1.88 12.86 -9.04
C ILE A 280 1.41 14.31 -9.02
N ASP A 281 0.32 14.63 -8.31
CA ASP A 281 -0.12 16.02 -8.13
C ASP A 281 0.95 16.88 -7.43
N VAL A 282 1.70 16.32 -6.49
CA VAL A 282 2.83 17.02 -5.87
C VAL A 282 3.94 17.32 -6.87
N ALA A 283 4.17 16.51 -7.91
CA ALA A 283 5.12 16.88 -8.99
C ALA A 283 4.69 18.16 -9.73
N ARG A 284 3.39 18.41 -9.80
CA ARG A 284 2.76 19.48 -10.57
C ARG A 284 2.64 20.79 -9.78
N VAL A 285 3.01 20.79 -8.50
CA VAL A 285 3.12 22.02 -7.70
C VAL A 285 4.28 22.87 -8.25
N PRO A 286 4.10 24.18 -8.47
CA PRO A 286 5.18 25.06 -8.91
C PRO A 286 6.40 24.99 -8.01
N MET A 287 7.60 25.08 -8.57
CA MET A 287 8.82 25.26 -7.76
C MET A 287 8.82 26.64 -7.10
N GLY A 288 9.39 26.74 -5.88
CA GLY A 288 9.53 28.01 -5.18
C GLY A 288 8.25 28.57 -4.54
N VAL A 289 7.22 27.74 -4.34
CA VAL A 289 6.06 28.14 -3.52
C VAL A 289 6.54 28.47 -2.11
N THR A 290 6.13 29.63 -1.59
CA THR A 290 6.47 30.08 -0.22
C THR A 290 5.26 30.27 0.68
N ASP A 291 4.06 30.37 0.10
CA ASP A 291 2.81 30.49 0.86
C ASP A 291 2.28 29.07 1.17
N PRO A 292 2.26 28.63 2.44
CA PRO A 292 1.79 27.29 2.80
C PRO A 292 0.34 27.02 2.38
N ARG A 293 -0.49 28.07 2.25
CA ARG A 293 -1.88 27.93 1.80
C ARG A 293 -2.01 27.55 0.33
N LYS A 294 -0.93 27.69 -0.44
CA LYS A 294 -0.84 27.36 -1.87
C LYS A 294 0.06 26.15 -2.13
N ALA A 295 0.51 25.47 -1.08
CA ALA A 295 1.48 24.38 -1.20
C ALA A 295 0.99 23.25 -2.13
N TYR A 296 -0.31 23.02 -2.23
CA TYR A 296 -0.91 21.98 -3.07
C TYR A 296 -1.65 22.52 -4.30
N ASP A 297 -1.42 23.79 -4.67
CA ASP A 297 -1.96 24.35 -5.91
C ASP A 297 -1.18 23.78 -7.11
N THR A 298 -1.82 22.94 -7.91
CA THR A 298 -1.20 22.26 -9.06
C THR A 298 -1.31 23.07 -10.34
N LEU A 299 -0.29 22.99 -11.21
CA LEU A 299 -0.35 23.50 -12.57
C LEU A 299 -1.35 22.73 -13.44
N SER A 300 -2.08 23.45 -14.29
CA SER A 300 -2.87 22.82 -15.35
C SER A 300 -1.97 22.20 -16.43
N ASP A 301 -2.49 21.26 -17.21
CA ASP A 301 -1.74 20.62 -18.31
C ASP A 301 -1.17 21.65 -19.31
N ALA A 302 -1.86 22.78 -19.52
CA ALA A 302 -1.41 23.84 -20.41
C ALA A 302 -0.25 24.69 -19.84
N GLN A 303 -0.05 24.66 -18.53
CA GLN A 303 1.01 25.39 -17.82
C GLN A 303 2.18 24.49 -17.41
N MET A 304 2.03 23.18 -17.58
CA MET A 304 2.97 22.19 -17.08
C MET A 304 4.27 22.24 -17.90
N PRO A 305 5.44 22.45 -17.27
CA PRO A 305 6.72 22.42 -17.97
C PRO A 305 7.04 21.00 -18.47
N ALA A 306 7.97 20.87 -19.41
CA ALA A 306 8.33 19.55 -19.95
C ALA A 306 8.97 18.64 -18.88
N GLU A 307 9.71 19.25 -17.97
CA GLU A 307 10.46 18.64 -16.86
C GLU A 307 9.65 18.52 -15.55
N TRP A 308 8.32 18.60 -15.60
CA TRP A 308 7.48 18.62 -14.38
C TRP A 308 7.71 17.42 -13.44
N MET A 309 8.01 16.24 -13.98
CA MET A 309 8.34 15.04 -13.21
C MET A 309 9.74 15.06 -12.58
N ASP A 310 10.59 16.02 -12.94
CA ASP A 310 11.95 16.11 -12.41
C ASP A 310 12.00 16.66 -10.97
N THR A 311 10.85 17.09 -10.43
CA THR A 311 10.74 17.67 -9.10
C THR A 311 10.66 16.62 -7.98
N ILE A 312 10.16 15.43 -8.27
CA ILE A 312 10.09 14.31 -7.31
C ILE A 312 11.50 13.73 -7.13
N LEU A 313 11.88 13.43 -5.88
CA LEU A 313 12.95 12.46 -5.64
C LEU A 313 12.35 11.06 -5.63
N ILE A 314 11.45 10.83 -4.68
CA ILE A 314 10.76 9.57 -4.47
C ILE A 314 9.38 9.84 -3.85
N GLY A 315 8.38 9.09 -4.30
CA GLY A 315 7.06 9.06 -3.69
C GLY A 315 6.56 7.63 -3.64
N GLY A 316 6.07 7.19 -2.48
CA GLY A 316 5.63 5.82 -2.30
C GLY A 316 4.43 5.68 -1.36
N GLU A 317 3.76 4.55 -1.51
CA GLU A 317 2.60 4.14 -0.74
C GLU A 317 2.94 2.91 0.12
N GLU A 318 2.27 2.79 1.25
CA GLU A 318 2.41 1.63 2.13
C GLU A 318 1.87 0.33 1.50
N SER A 319 1.07 0.46 0.43
CA SER A 319 0.52 -0.62 -0.39
C SER A 319 1.46 -1.05 -1.52
N SER A 320 2.77 -1.05 -1.24
CA SER A 320 3.77 -1.70 -2.09
C SER A 320 4.04 -1.05 -3.45
N GLY A 321 3.83 0.27 -3.58
CA GLY A 321 4.04 0.98 -4.86
C GLY A 321 4.81 2.29 -4.71
N LEU A 322 5.68 2.61 -5.67
CA LEU A 322 6.42 3.86 -5.68
C LEU A 322 6.76 4.34 -7.10
N THR A 323 7.15 5.62 -7.20
CA THR A 323 7.78 6.22 -8.38
C THR A 323 8.86 7.22 -7.95
N THR A 324 9.66 7.68 -8.91
CA THR A 324 10.79 8.59 -8.68
C THR A 324 10.93 9.65 -9.76
N ARG A 325 11.92 10.53 -9.60
CA ARG A 325 12.26 11.60 -10.54
C ARG A 325 12.18 11.17 -12.00
N GLY A 326 11.36 11.88 -12.78
CA GLY A 326 11.26 11.73 -14.23
C GLY A 326 10.79 10.36 -14.74
N HIS A 327 10.51 9.42 -13.84
CA HIS A 327 10.08 8.06 -14.19
C HIS A 327 8.61 8.07 -14.63
N VAL A 328 8.06 6.90 -14.97
CA VAL A 328 6.65 6.75 -15.32
C VAL A 328 5.78 7.39 -14.22
N PRO A 329 4.79 8.25 -14.56
CA PRO A 329 3.92 8.92 -13.60
C PRO A 329 2.80 7.99 -13.09
N ASP A 330 3.16 6.76 -12.80
CA ASP A 330 2.36 5.72 -12.15
C ASP A 330 3.33 4.92 -11.25
N LYS A 331 2.83 3.96 -10.48
CA LYS A 331 3.72 3.07 -9.72
C LYS A 331 4.43 2.11 -10.68
N ASP A 332 5.62 1.65 -10.30
CA ASP A 332 6.39 0.70 -11.08
C ASP A 332 7.19 -0.23 -10.16
N GLY A 333 6.75 -1.49 -10.06
CA GLY A 333 7.35 -2.50 -9.19
C GLY A 333 8.73 -2.95 -9.68
N ILE A 334 8.90 -3.10 -11.00
CA ILE A 334 10.19 -3.48 -11.61
C ILE A 334 11.24 -2.41 -11.33
N TRP A 335 10.85 -1.14 -11.43
CA TRP A 335 11.71 -0.01 -11.09
C TRP A 335 12.07 0.02 -9.61
N ALA A 336 11.10 -0.23 -8.72
CA ALA A 336 11.34 -0.33 -7.29
C ALA A 336 12.35 -1.44 -6.96
N ASP A 337 12.21 -2.62 -7.57
CA ASP A 337 13.12 -3.75 -7.41
C ASP A 337 14.55 -3.42 -7.84
N LEU A 338 14.71 -2.72 -8.97
CA LEU A 338 16.04 -2.27 -9.43
C LEU A 338 16.67 -1.25 -8.47
N LEU A 339 15.89 -0.34 -7.89
CA LEU A 339 16.36 0.58 -6.86
C LEU A 339 16.77 -0.15 -5.58
N ILE A 340 16.04 -1.19 -5.19
CA ILE A 340 16.36 -2.04 -4.03
C ILE A 340 17.68 -2.79 -4.28
N LEU A 341 17.86 -3.37 -5.48
CA LEU A 341 19.10 -4.04 -5.86
C LEU A 341 20.29 -3.07 -5.87
N ASP A 342 20.10 -1.86 -6.43
CA ASP A 342 21.13 -0.81 -6.45
C ASP A 342 21.53 -0.38 -5.02
N MET A 343 20.54 -0.16 -4.15
CA MET A 343 20.75 0.17 -2.74
C MET A 343 21.50 -0.94 -2.00
N LEU A 344 21.07 -2.20 -2.14
CA LEU A 344 21.73 -3.35 -1.52
C LEU A 344 23.18 -3.49 -1.99
N ALA A 345 23.42 -3.32 -3.29
CA ALA A 345 24.76 -3.35 -3.85
C ALA A 345 25.63 -2.22 -3.32
N TYR A 346 25.11 -0.99 -3.21
CA TYR A 346 25.84 0.15 -2.67
C TYR A 346 26.31 -0.10 -1.23
N TYR A 347 25.41 -0.49 -0.32
CA TYR A 347 25.78 -0.75 1.07
C TYR A 347 26.62 -2.02 1.21
N GLY A 348 26.32 -3.05 0.42
CA GLY A 348 27.04 -4.32 0.46
C GLY A 348 28.50 -4.21 0.03
N LEU A 349 28.77 -3.45 -1.04
CA LEU A 349 30.14 -3.20 -1.51
C LEU A 349 30.96 -2.30 -0.55
N LYS A 350 30.30 -1.50 0.29
CA LYS A 350 30.94 -0.68 1.33
C LYS A 350 31.06 -1.39 2.68
N SER A 351 30.32 -2.48 2.88
CA SER A 351 30.36 -3.27 4.10
C SER A 351 31.75 -3.89 4.30
N PRO A 352 32.34 -3.86 5.51
CA PRO A 352 33.63 -4.50 5.78
C PRO A 352 33.65 -6.00 5.48
N SER A 353 32.50 -6.67 5.58
CA SER A 353 32.36 -8.09 5.26
C SER A 353 32.12 -8.37 3.77
N GLY A 354 31.94 -7.32 2.96
CA GLY A 354 31.48 -7.43 1.57
C GLY A 354 30.04 -7.93 1.44
N GLN A 355 29.27 -7.97 2.53
CA GLN A 355 27.89 -8.44 2.58
C GLN A 355 27.02 -7.51 3.42
N THR A 356 25.76 -7.37 3.03
CA THR A 356 24.69 -6.72 3.79
C THR A 356 23.35 -7.36 3.47
N SER A 357 22.35 -7.07 4.30
CA SER A 357 20.95 -7.46 4.10
C SER A 357 20.05 -6.24 4.20
N LEU A 358 18.80 -6.34 3.75
CA LEU A 358 17.84 -5.25 3.95
C LEU A 358 17.56 -5.01 5.44
N SER A 359 17.60 -6.07 6.24
CA SER A 359 17.49 -5.98 7.69
C SER A 359 18.64 -5.21 8.34
N ASP A 360 19.85 -5.35 7.81
CA ASP A 360 21.01 -4.58 8.28
C ASP A 360 20.88 -3.10 7.92
N ILE A 361 20.54 -2.79 6.66
CA ILE A 361 20.32 -1.41 6.21
C ILE A 361 19.18 -0.77 7.00
N TRP A 362 18.10 -1.53 7.27
CA TRP A 362 16.97 -1.06 8.06
C TRP A 362 17.39 -0.75 9.49
N ARG A 363 18.13 -1.65 10.16
CA ARG A 363 18.67 -1.41 11.52
C ARG A 363 19.47 -0.12 11.56
N GLU A 364 20.44 0.06 10.68
CA GLU A 364 21.26 1.27 10.61
C GLU A 364 20.42 2.53 10.35
N THR A 365 19.40 2.43 9.49
CA THR A 365 18.49 3.54 9.18
C THR A 365 17.70 3.96 10.42
N THR A 366 17.26 3.01 11.24
CA THR A 366 16.56 3.29 12.51
C THR A 366 17.44 3.85 13.61
N GLU A 367 18.77 3.73 13.49
CA GLU A 367 19.77 4.26 14.43
C GLU A 367 20.21 5.69 14.09
N MET A 368 19.81 6.21 12.92
CA MET A 368 20.05 7.60 12.56
C MET A 368 19.38 8.55 13.55
N GLU A 369 20.01 9.68 13.85
CA GLU A 369 19.42 10.71 14.69
C GLU A 369 18.05 11.16 14.12
N GLY A 370 17.03 11.16 14.98
CA GLY A 370 15.65 11.51 14.61
C GLY A 370 14.83 10.34 14.06
N ALA A 371 15.46 9.24 13.65
CA ALA A 371 14.80 7.98 13.33
C ALA A 371 14.55 7.13 14.59
N TRP A 372 13.78 6.05 14.45
CA TRP A 372 13.54 5.09 15.53
C TRP A 372 13.23 3.70 14.97
N LYS A 373 13.40 2.67 15.81
CA LYS A 373 12.88 1.33 15.52
C LYS A 373 11.36 1.38 15.58
N THR A 374 10.69 0.95 14.52
CA THR A 374 9.23 0.92 14.44
C THR A 374 8.68 -0.50 14.47
N TYR A 375 7.69 -0.70 15.34
CA TYR A 375 6.91 -1.92 15.53
C TYR A 375 5.43 -1.67 15.22
N GLY A 376 4.68 -2.76 15.01
CA GLY A 376 3.29 -2.73 14.54
C GLY A 376 3.18 -3.04 13.04
N ASN A 377 1.97 -3.19 12.55
CA ASN A 377 1.73 -3.51 11.14
C ASN A 377 0.39 -2.93 10.66
N ARG A 378 0.13 -3.03 9.35
CA ARG A 378 -1.22 -2.97 8.81
C ARG A 378 -1.91 -4.31 9.09
N ILE A 379 -3.14 -4.26 9.57
CA ILE A 379 -4.03 -5.42 9.69
C ILE A 379 -5.33 -5.10 8.98
N ASP A 380 -5.77 -6.03 8.15
CA ASP A 380 -7.02 -5.93 7.41
C ASP A 380 -8.09 -6.73 8.16
N LEU A 381 -9.10 -6.04 8.70
CA LEU A 381 -10.16 -6.62 9.52
C LEU A 381 -11.44 -6.78 8.69
N ASP A 382 -11.94 -8.00 8.61
CA ASP A 382 -13.25 -8.30 8.02
C ASP A 382 -14.37 -7.77 8.92
N THR A 383 -15.16 -6.84 8.38
CA THR A 383 -16.15 -6.10 9.15
C THR A 383 -17.39 -5.81 8.31
N THR A 384 -18.59 -5.92 8.89
CA THR A 384 -19.78 -5.38 8.23
C THR A 384 -19.64 -3.88 8.01
N THR A 385 -20.41 -3.32 7.07
CA THR A 385 -20.45 -1.87 6.83
C THR A 385 -20.77 -1.10 8.11
N GLU A 386 -21.72 -1.59 8.92
CA GLU A 386 -22.12 -0.94 10.17
C GLU A 386 -21.02 -0.96 11.22
N THR A 387 -20.27 -2.07 11.35
CA THR A 387 -19.12 -2.14 12.25
C THR A 387 -18.03 -1.18 11.81
N LYS A 388 -17.70 -1.19 10.52
CA LYS A 388 -16.69 -0.31 9.90
C LYS A 388 -16.99 1.16 10.16
N GLU A 389 -18.22 1.58 9.87
CA GLU A 389 -18.68 2.94 10.12
C GLU A 389 -18.71 3.27 11.61
N GLY A 390 -19.19 2.33 12.44
CA GLY A 390 -19.22 2.45 13.88
C GLY A 390 -17.84 2.70 14.49
N LEU A 391 -16.80 2.03 14.00
CA LEU A 391 -15.44 2.15 14.51
C LEU A 391 -14.83 3.53 14.20
N LEU A 392 -14.98 4.00 12.95
CA LEU A 392 -14.54 5.35 12.57
C LEU A 392 -15.29 6.43 13.36
N ASN A 393 -16.62 6.27 13.50
CA ASN A 393 -17.45 7.20 14.26
C ASN A 393 -17.06 7.22 15.74
N TYR A 394 -16.78 6.05 16.34
CA TYR A 394 -16.31 5.97 17.72
C TYR A 394 -15.07 6.83 17.93
N PHE A 395 -14.00 6.62 17.17
CA PHE A 395 -12.77 7.37 17.37
C PHE A 395 -12.94 8.87 17.07
N LEU A 396 -13.75 9.25 16.09
CA LEU A 396 -14.03 10.67 15.82
C LEU A 396 -14.90 11.33 16.89
N ASP A 397 -15.63 10.59 17.71
CA ASP A 397 -16.58 11.17 18.67
C ASP A 397 -16.22 10.90 20.14
N VAL A 398 -15.28 9.98 20.42
CA VAL A 398 -14.89 9.54 21.78
C VAL A 398 -14.47 10.71 22.68
N PHE A 399 -13.90 11.78 22.11
CA PHE A 399 -13.46 12.98 22.84
C PHE A 399 -14.26 14.24 22.48
N LYS A 400 -15.45 14.12 21.87
CA LYS A 400 -16.26 15.27 21.45
C LYS A 400 -16.60 16.25 22.59
N ASN A 401 -16.70 15.74 23.81
CA ASN A 401 -17.01 16.52 25.02
C ASN A 401 -15.82 16.58 25.99
N TRP A 402 -14.59 16.31 25.52
CA TRP A 402 -13.41 16.39 26.36
C TRP A 402 -13.15 17.85 26.80
N PRO A 403 -12.80 18.10 28.08
CA PRO A 403 -12.58 19.46 28.58
C PRO A 403 -11.40 20.14 27.88
N GLU A 404 -11.53 21.44 27.60
CA GLU A 404 -10.46 22.29 27.09
C GLU A 404 -9.61 22.88 28.23
N ASP A 405 -9.22 22.05 29.21
CA ASP A 405 -8.46 22.46 30.40
C ASP A 405 -6.94 22.22 30.27
N GLY A 406 -6.49 21.75 29.10
CA GLY A 406 -5.10 21.41 28.80
C GLY A 406 -4.71 19.96 29.11
N THR A 407 -5.62 19.15 29.66
CA THR A 407 -5.38 17.70 29.82
C THR A 407 -5.59 16.97 28.50
N LEU A 408 -4.67 16.05 28.15
CA LEU A 408 -4.81 15.22 26.97
C LEU A 408 -5.58 13.93 27.31
N PRO A 409 -6.58 13.54 26.53
CA PRO A 409 -7.23 12.25 26.69
C PRO A 409 -6.28 11.12 26.33
N THR A 410 -6.63 9.89 26.73
CA THR A 410 -5.79 8.72 26.46
C THR A 410 -6.49 7.65 25.63
N ILE A 411 -5.71 6.98 24.79
CA ILE A 411 -6.06 5.73 24.10
C ILE A 411 -4.92 4.75 24.35
N ALA A 412 -5.24 3.50 24.74
CA ALA A 412 -4.25 2.48 25.09
C ALA A 412 -3.24 2.93 26.19
N GLY A 413 -3.65 3.87 27.05
CA GLY A 413 -2.81 4.46 28.10
C GLY A 413 -1.80 5.51 27.62
N LEU A 414 -1.91 5.96 26.36
CA LEU A 414 -1.05 6.98 25.76
C LEU A 414 -1.84 8.27 25.56
N GLU A 415 -1.21 9.43 25.75
CA GLU A 415 -1.84 10.73 25.54
C GLU A 415 -2.06 11.01 24.05
N VAL A 416 -3.28 11.45 23.69
CA VAL A 416 -3.67 11.78 22.32
C VAL A 416 -3.36 13.25 22.05
N TYR A 417 -2.24 13.54 21.39
CA TYR A 417 -1.86 14.92 21.06
C TYR A 417 -2.47 15.39 19.73
N TYR A 418 -2.94 14.47 18.90
CA TYR A 418 -3.69 14.78 17.68
C TYR A 418 -4.73 13.70 17.38
N LEU A 419 -5.93 14.14 16.97
CA LEU A 419 -7.00 13.28 16.46
C LEU A 419 -7.74 14.01 15.36
N GLY A 420 -7.83 13.38 14.20
CA GLY A 420 -8.64 13.87 13.09
C GLY A 420 -9.02 12.78 12.10
N GLY A 421 -9.87 13.13 11.15
CA GLY A 421 -10.27 12.19 10.10
C GLY A 421 -11.54 12.60 9.36
N THR A 422 -11.91 11.79 8.38
CA THR A 422 -13.11 11.94 7.56
C THR A 422 -14.02 10.75 7.84
N ARG A 423 -15.29 11.01 8.19
CA ARG A 423 -16.26 9.93 8.42
C ARG A 423 -16.35 9.02 7.19
N TYR A 424 -16.59 7.72 7.42
CA TYR A 424 -16.71 6.68 6.39
C TYR A 424 -15.41 6.35 5.64
N ASP A 425 -14.33 7.11 5.85
CA ASP A 425 -13.09 6.99 5.11
C ASP A 425 -11.90 6.69 6.03
N PHE A 426 -11.59 7.58 6.96
CA PHE A 426 -10.29 7.56 7.64
C PHE A 426 -10.28 8.25 9.00
N VAL A 427 -9.49 7.73 9.93
CA VAL A 427 -9.12 8.35 11.20
C VAL A 427 -7.61 8.23 11.41
N GLU A 428 -6.98 9.31 11.86
CA GLU A 428 -5.61 9.33 12.34
C GLU A 428 -5.52 9.85 13.78
N ILE A 429 -4.73 9.13 14.58
CA ILE A 429 -4.57 9.34 16.01
C ILE A 429 -3.07 9.32 16.29
N PHE A 430 -2.53 10.46 16.70
CA PHE A 430 -1.12 10.54 17.07
C PHE A 430 -1.00 10.66 18.58
N LEU A 431 -0.14 9.81 19.12
CA LEU A 431 -0.08 9.46 20.53
C LEU A 431 1.32 9.74 21.07
N GLN A 432 1.41 10.09 22.35
CA GLN A 432 2.67 10.31 23.04
C GLN A 432 2.72 9.66 24.42
N ASP A 433 3.94 9.41 24.89
CA ASP A 433 4.25 9.05 26.26
C ASP A 433 5.53 9.76 26.73
N GLU A 434 5.90 9.54 27.99
CA GLU A 434 7.13 10.13 28.57
C GLU A 434 8.41 9.49 28.02
N GLN A 435 8.37 8.22 27.62
CA GLN A 435 9.57 7.43 27.30
C GLN A 435 10.04 7.62 25.85
N TYR A 436 9.11 7.61 24.91
CA TYR A 436 9.33 7.64 23.47
C TYR A 436 8.76 8.89 22.80
N GLY A 437 7.95 9.69 23.52
CA GLY A 437 7.40 10.93 23.01
C GLY A 437 6.42 10.68 21.86
N LYS A 438 6.48 11.49 20.80
CA LYS A 438 5.53 11.49 19.68
C LYS A 438 5.83 10.43 18.62
N ARG A 439 6.04 9.17 19.04
CA ARG A 439 6.46 8.06 18.16
C ARG A 439 5.43 6.92 18.13
N HIS A 440 4.16 7.25 18.34
CA HIS A 440 3.06 6.31 18.36
C HIS A 440 1.93 6.82 17.45
N PHE A 441 1.57 6.02 16.45
CA PHE A 441 0.62 6.38 15.43
C PHE A 441 -0.38 5.24 15.25
N LEU A 442 -1.65 5.57 15.38
CA LEU A 442 -2.76 4.67 15.13
C LEU A 442 -3.64 5.29 14.05
N ARG A 443 -3.91 4.54 12.99
CA ARG A 443 -4.81 4.97 11.92
C ARG A 443 -5.81 3.88 11.58
N VAL A 444 -7.02 4.27 11.24
CA VAL A 444 -8.10 3.36 10.84
C VAL A 444 -8.66 3.86 9.52
N ARG A 445 -8.71 3.00 8.51
CA ARG A 445 -9.19 3.35 7.17
C ARG A 445 -10.22 2.34 6.67
N SER A 446 -11.30 2.85 6.11
CA SER A 446 -12.25 2.06 5.33
C SER A 446 -11.62 1.63 4.01
N SER A 447 -11.80 0.37 3.59
CA SER A 447 -11.55 0.02 2.19
C SER A 447 -12.71 0.49 1.31
N GLY A 448 -12.37 1.08 0.16
CA GLY A 448 -13.34 1.54 -0.84
C GLY A 448 -13.77 0.45 -1.83
N THR A 449 -13.00 -0.63 -1.93
CA THR A 449 -13.20 -1.73 -2.89
C THR A 449 -13.66 -3.03 -2.23
N GLU A 450 -13.50 -3.14 -0.91
CA GLU A 450 -13.74 -4.37 -0.14
C GLU A 450 -14.47 -4.02 1.18
N PRO A 451 -15.26 -4.94 1.76
CA PRO A 451 -15.94 -4.76 3.04
C PRO A 451 -14.98 -4.95 4.24
N ILE A 452 -13.87 -4.23 4.24
CA ILE A 452 -12.83 -4.34 5.28
C ILE A 452 -12.48 -3.00 5.91
N THR A 453 -11.97 -3.08 7.13
CA THR A 453 -11.35 -1.97 7.85
C THR A 453 -9.86 -2.23 8.00
N ARG A 454 -9.03 -1.32 7.50
CA ARG A 454 -7.57 -1.38 7.64
C ARG A 454 -7.13 -0.63 8.90
N VAL A 455 -6.41 -1.29 9.79
CA VAL A 455 -5.84 -0.70 11.00
C VAL A 455 -4.33 -0.63 10.84
N TYR A 456 -3.76 0.55 11.01
CA TYR A 456 -2.33 0.79 10.92
C TYR A 456 -1.82 1.18 12.29
N VAL A 457 -0.90 0.38 12.83
CA VAL A 457 -0.23 0.67 14.09
C VAL A 457 1.25 0.83 13.83
N GLU A 458 1.80 1.92 14.34
CA GLU A 458 3.23 2.20 14.35
C GLU A 458 3.64 2.71 15.73
N SER A 459 4.71 2.15 16.30
CA SER A 459 5.21 2.50 17.62
C SER A 459 6.73 2.35 17.73
N ALA A 460 7.38 3.18 18.55
CA ALA A 460 8.77 2.97 18.94
C ALA A 460 9.01 1.74 19.85
N ASP A 461 7.94 1.14 20.36
CA ASP A 461 7.96 -0.04 21.23
C ASP A 461 6.90 -1.08 20.81
N GLU A 462 7.30 -2.35 20.82
CA GLU A 462 6.48 -3.48 20.38
C GLU A 462 5.27 -3.74 21.29
N ALA A 463 5.47 -3.68 22.62
CA ALA A 463 4.38 -3.88 23.56
C ALA A 463 3.36 -2.73 23.46
N ILE A 464 3.83 -1.49 23.24
CA ILE A 464 2.94 -0.35 22.99
C ILE A 464 2.16 -0.53 21.67
N ALA A 465 2.81 -0.99 20.60
CA ALA A 465 2.13 -1.32 19.34
C ALA A 465 1.01 -2.34 19.57
N GLN A 466 1.30 -3.43 20.28
CA GLN A 466 0.29 -4.44 20.58
C GLN A 466 -0.87 -3.87 21.40
N ARG A 467 -0.60 -3.05 22.43
CA ARG A 467 -1.67 -2.41 23.22
C ARG A 467 -2.57 -1.48 22.40
N MET A 468 -2.00 -0.74 21.44
CA MET A 468 -2.80 0.10 20.54
C MET A 468 -3.71 -0.75 19.66
N LEU A 469 -3.20 -1.85 19.11
CA LEU A 469 -4.00 -2.80 18.34
C LEU A 469 -5.12 -3.42 19.21
N ASP A 470 -4.79 -3.89 20.41
CA ASP A 470 -5.75 -4.49 21.33
C ASP A 470 -6.88 -3.51 21.68
N ALA A 471 -6.57 -2.21 21.82
CA ALA A 471 -7.60 -1.19 22.07
C ALA A 471 -8.58 -1.04 20.89
N VAL A 472 -8.10 -1.16 19.65
CA VAL A 472 -8.95 -1.13 18.45
C VAL A 472 -9.81 -2.40 18.38
N LEU A 473 -9.21 -3.58 18.60
CA LEU A 473 -9.90 -4.87 18.56
C LEU A 473 -10.97 -4.97 19.66
N ALA A 474 -10.69 -4.48 20.87
CA ALA A 474 -11.66 -4.43 21.95
C ALA A 474 -12.88 -3.56 21.58
N GLN A 475 -12.66 -2.42 20.93
CA GLN A 475 -13.75 -1.58 20.46
C GLN A 475 -14.52 -2.22 19.30
N LEU A 476 -13.82 -2.91 18.39
CA LEU A 476 -14.43 -3.68 17.33
C LEU A 476 -15.37 -4.75 17.90
N ASP A 477 -14.93 -5.48 18.94
CA ASP A 477 -15.75 -6.48 19.62
C ASP A 477 -17.03 -5.87 20.22
N VAL A 478 -16.95 -4.70 20.87
CA VAL A 478 -18.14 -3.99 21.39
C VAL A 478 -19.15 -3.71 20.27
N LEU A 479 -18.68 -3.26 19.11
CA LEU A 479 -19.54 -2.96 17.96
C LEU A 479 -20.13 -4.23 17.36
N ASN A 480 -19.33 -5.28 17.21
CA ASN A 480 -19.78 -6.58 16.71
C ASN A 480 -20.84 -7.19 17.62
N ILE A 481 -20.64 -7.18 18.95
CA ILE A 481 -21.63 -7.66 19.92
C ILE A 481 -22.96 -6.92 19.75
N ARG A 482 -22.92 -5.59 19.59
CA ARG A 482 -24.11 -4.79 19.36
C ARG A 482 -24.83 -5.20 18.07
N ILE A 483 -24.10 -5.27 16.95
CA ILE A 483 -24.67 -5.58 15.63
C ILE A 483 -25.22 -7.00 15.57
N ILE A 484 -24.54 -7.97 16.20
CA ILE A 484 -25.06 -9.31 16.40
C ILE A 484 -26.40 -9.22 17.16
N GLY A 485 -26.42 -8.55 18.32
CA GLY A 485 -27.63 -8.41 19.15
C GLY A 485 -28.82 -7.72 18.46
N GLU A 486 -28.56 -6.89 17.44
CA GLU A 486 -29.57 -6.21 16.63
C GLU A 486 -30.15 -7.10 15.50
N ALA A 487 -29.58 -8.28 15.25
CA ALA A 487 -30.11 -9.19 14.25
C ALA A 487 -31.56 -9.62 14.60
N TYR A 488 -32.46 -9.43 13.64
CA TYR A 488 -33.90 -9.67 13.81
C TYR A 488 -34.38 -10.94 13.12
N SER A 489 -33.53 -11.61 12.33
CA SER A 489 -33.79 -12.89 11.67
C SER A 489 -32.54 -13.75 11.63
N ILE A 490 -32.72 -15.05 11.38
CA ILE A 490 -31.61 -16.01 11.16
C ILE A 490 -30.77 -15.59 9.96
N ASP A 491 -31.41 -15.17 8.86
CA ASP A 491 -30.70 -14.69 7.67
C ASP A 491 -29.82 -13.47 7.95
N ARG A 492 -30.33 -12.52 8.76
CA ARG A 492 -29.55 -11.34 9.14
C ARG A 492 -28.40 -11.72 10.08
N LEU A 493 -28.63 -12.64 11.01
CA LEU A 493 -27.56 -13.13 11.87
C LEU A 493 -26.46 -13.79 11.01
N ALA A 494 -26.82 -14.70 10.10
CA ALA A 494 -25.86 -15.36 9.22
C ALA A 494 -25.06 -14.37 8.36
N ASP A 495 -25.72 -13.33 7.83
CA ASP A 495 -25.08 -12.24 7.08
C ASP A 495 -24.08 -11.42 7.92
N VAL A 496 -24.42 -11.12 9.19
CA VAL A 496 -23.48 -10.46 10.11
C VAL A 496 -22.30 -11.38 10.39
N LEU A 497 -22.55 -12.63 10.77
CA LEU A 497 -21.51 -13.60 11.13
C LEU A 497 -20.54 -13.86 9.96
N SER A 498 -21.02 -13.94 8.72
CA SER A 498 -20.15 -14.12 7.54
C SER A 498 -19.17 -12.97 7.28
N ASN A 499 -19.40 -11.81 7.90
CA ASN A 499 -18.64 -10.58 7.70
C ASN A 499 -18.04 -10.03 9.00
N THR A 500 -18.10 -10.80 10.09
CA THR A 500 -17.62 -10.38 11.40
C THR A 500 -16.51 -11.32 11.86
N HIS A 501 -15.33 -10.74 12.10
CA HIS A 501 -14.21 -11.43 12.74
C HIS A 501 -14.66 -12.23 13.98
N SER A 502 -14.29 -13.51 14.02
CA SER A 502 -14.60 -14.42 15.13
C SER A 502 -13.84 -14.03 16.39
N SER A 503 -14.54 -13.86 17.51
CA SER A 503 -13.92 -13.66 18.83
C SER A 503 -14.72 -14.38 19.92
N PRO A 504 -14.11 -14.74 21.06
CA PRO A 504 -14.84 -15.36 22.18
C PRO A 504 -16.04 -14.51 22.65
N ALA A 505 -15.92 -13.18 22.58
CA ALA A 505 -16.99 -12.28 22.96
C ALA A 505 -18.12 -12.26 21.92
N ALA A 506 -17.79 -12.23 20.63
CA ALA A 506 -18.77 -12.34 19.54
C ALA A 506 -19.51 -13.70 19.57
N HIS A 507 -18.78 -14.79 19.82
CA HIS A 507 -19.33 -16.14 19.99
C HIS A 507 -20.40 -16.18 21.09
N LYS A 508 -20.08 -15.61 22.27
CA LYS A 508 -21.02 -15.51 23.38
C LYS A 508 -22.25 -14.68 23.00
N ALA A 509 -22.08 -13.53 22.34
CA ALA A 509 -23.19 -12.68 21.91
C ALA A 509 -24.14 -13.39 20.93
N ALA A 510 -23.59 -14.14 19.97
CA ALA A 510 -24.39 -14.93 19.03
C ALA A 510 -25.17 -16.03 19.76
N ALA A 511 -24.53 -16.75 20.68
CA ALA A 511 -25.17 -17.78 21.49
C ALA A 511 -26.30 -17.22 22.35
N ASP A 512 -26.07 -16.11 23.05
CA ASP A 512 -27.05 -15.44 23.91
C ASP A 512 -28.26 -14.97 23.09
N LEU A 513 -28.03 -14.39 21.89
CA LEU A 513 -29.11 -13.96 21.01
C LEU A 513 -29.94 -15.14 20.49
N MET A 514 -29.30 -16.20 19.99
CA MET A 514 -30.01 -17.38 19.50
C MET A 514 -30.90 -17.99 20.59
N ALA A 515 -30.38 -18.09 21.82
CA ALA A 515 -31.13 -18.55 22.97
C ALA A 515 -32.33 -17.63 23.27
N ALA A 516 -32.13 -16.31 23.27
CA ALA A 516 -33.18 -15.33 23.53
C ALA A 516 -34.29 -15.32 22.46
N LYS A 517 -33.95 -15.58 21.20
CA LYS A 517 -34.90 -15.60 20.07
C LYS A 517 -35.51 -16.97 19.80
N GLY A 518 -35.03 -18.02 20.48
CA GLY A 518 -35.43 -19.41 20.22
C GLY A 518 -35.00 -19.91 18.84
N TRP A 519 -33.91 -19.38 18.30
CA TRP A 519 -33.39 -19.81 16.99
C TRP A 519 -32.55 -21.08 17.13
N PRO A 520 -32.88 -22.16 16.42
CA PRO A 520 -32.10 -23.39 16.51
C PRO A 520 -30.73 -23.20 15.84
N LYS A 521 -29.66 -23.63 16.51
CA LYS A 521 -28.28 -23.60 15.98
C LYS A 521 -28.20 -24.19 14.56
N SER A 522 -28.93 -25.28 14.30
CA SER A 522 -28.96 -25.95 12.99
C SER A 522 -29.43 -25.05 11.86
N ALA A 523 -30.42 -24.18 12.10
CA ALA A 523 -30.91 -23.26 11.07
C ALA A 523 -29.90 -22.12 10.80
N VAL A 524 -29.17 -21.67 11.81
CA VAL A 524 -28.08 -20.69 11.62
C VAL A 524 -26.91 -21.31 10.83
N ILE A 525 -26.57 -22.57 11.14
CA ILE A 525 -25.57 -23.35 10.39
C ILE A 525 -25.98 -23.49 8.91
N GLU A 526 -27.23 -23.85 8.63
CA GLU A 526 -27.75 -23.94 7.27
C GLU A 526 -27.68 -22.60 6.54
N ALA A 527 -28.10 -21.51 7.20
CA ALA A 527 -28.03 -20.16 6.64
C ALA A 527 -26.59 -19.72 6.33
N LEU A 528 -25.61 -20.04 7.18
CA LEU A 528 -24.19 -19.79 6.93
C LEU A 528 -23.66 -20.59 5.74
N LYS A 529 -24.00 -21.88 5.65
CA LYS A 529 -23.59 -22.75 4.52
C LYS A 529 -24.12 -22.21 3.19
N LEU A 530 -25.32 -21.64 3.17
CA LEU A 530 -25.90 -20.99 1.99
C LEU A 530 -25.16 -19.71 1.56
N ARG A 531 -24.34 -19.10 2.42
CA ARG A 531 -23.57 -17.88 2.10
C ARG A 531 -22.20 -18.16 1.50
N ILE A 532 -21.61 -19.33 1.76
CA ILE A 532 -20.28 -19.73 1.23
C ILE A 532 -20.08 -19.39 -0.26
N PRO A 533 -21.01 -19.72 -1.19
CA PRO A 533 -20.79 -19.44 -2.62
C PRO A 533 -20.99 -17.96 -3.01
N HIS A 534 -21.39 -17.10 -2.08
CA HIS A 534 -21.76 -15.71 -2.32
C HIS A 534 -20.88 -14.69 -1.58
N VAL A 535 -20.04 -15.15 -0.66
CA VAL A 535 -19.09 -14.30 0.05
C VAL A 535 -17.74 -14.32 -0.65
N GLU A 536 -16.94 -13.28 -0.45
CA GLU A 536 -15.57 -13.24 -0.96
C GLU A 536 -14.74 -14.40 -0.38
N SER A 537 -13.71 -14.88 -1.10
CA SER A 537 -12.85 -15.98 -0.67
C SER A 537 -12.29 -15.78 0.75
N ARG A 538 -11.93 -14.53 1.09
CA ARG A 538 -11.48 -14.15 2.45
C ARG A 538 -12.55 -14.40 3.52
N ASN A 539 -13.82 -14.11 3.22
CA ASN A 539 -14.95 -14.31 4.13
C ASN A 539 -15.37 -15.78 4.25
N VAL A 540 -15.02 -16.64 3.29
CA VAL A 540 -15.25 -18.09 3.40
C VAL A 540 -14.54 -18.65 4.63
N LYS A 541 -13.31 -18.19 4.92
CA LYS A 541 -12.58 -18.55 6.14
C LYS A 541 -13.34 -18.12 7.41
N VAL A 542 -13.85 -16.89 7.43
CA VAL A 542 -14.66 -16.36 8.55
C VAL A 542 -15.91 -17.22 8.76
N VAL A 543 -16.61 -17.58 7.67
CA VAL A 543 -17.77 -18.48 7.74
C VAL A 543 -17.38 -19.84 8.33
N HIS A 544 -16.25 -20.42 7.93
CA HIS A 544 -15.79 -21.70 8.48
C HIS A 544 -15.43 -21.62 9.97
N GLU A 545 -14.84 -20.53 10.44
CA GLU A 545 -14.59 -20.31 11.87
C GLU A 545 -15.90 -20.28 12.69
N TRP A 546 -16.92 -19.58 12.18
CA TRP A 546 -18.25 -19.55 12.79
C TRP A 546 -18.95 -20.92 12.76
N LEU A 547 -18.85 -21.65 11.65
CA LEU A 547 -19.39 -23.00 11.54
C LEU A 547 -18.75 -23.93 12.56
N HIS A 548 -17.42 -23.88 12.69
CA HIS A 548 -16.69 -24.67 13.67
C HIS A 548 -17.15 -24.37 15.10
N PHE A 549 -17.36 -23.10 15.46
CA PHE A 549 -17.89 -22.72 16.76
C PHE A 549 -19.33 -23.22 16.99
N LEU A 550 -20.21 -23.13 16.00
CA LEU A 550 -21.62 -23.51 16.16
C LEU A 550 -21.83 -25.03 16.20
N GLU A 551 -20.95 -25.78 15.54
CA GLU A 551 -20.95 -27.26 15.52
C GLU A 551 -20.38 -27.86 16.81
N GLN A 552 -19.64 -27.09 17.61
CA GLN A 552 -19.28 -27.39 19.00
C GLN A 552 -20.43 -27.07 19.98
#